data_AF-C9SHP2-F1
#
_entry.id   AF-C9SHP2-F1
#
_cell.length_a   1.000
_cell.length_b   1.000
_cell.length_c   1.000
_cell.angle_alpha   90.00
_cell.angle_beta   90.00
_cell.angle_gamma   90.00
#
_symmetry.space_group_name_H-M   'P 1'
#
loop_
_entity.id
_entity.type
_entity.pdbx_description
1 polymer ?
#
loop_
_entity_poly.entity_id
_entity_poly.type
_entity_poly.pdbx_seq_one_letter_code
_entity_poly.pdbx_strand_id
1 'polypeptide(L)'
;MEVPYYLPMPADQRDENGVYALGRSVADGRFYAMLDFANRPTSMRRLKTDVTISPTKAGYDIAFEVTGEQDVELTFELTFRGNGTFKGVKELTNVDGVKTTHLVEGTGEYSVGNDKITFGPGIGEGLIVADGGEQYSWHAGALVLKGQKVYITGTSPLKYTLNLGFS
;
A
#
# COMPACT_ATOMS: atom_id res chain seq x y z
N MET A 1 -3.35 -8.85 8.32
CA MET A 1 -4.75 -8.81 7.88
C MET A 1 -5.09 -10.15 7.22
N GLU A 2 -6.27 -10.68 7.52
CA GLU A 2 -6.83 -11.84 6.81
C GLU A 2 -8.13 -11.38 6.14
N VAL A 3 -8.33 -11.72 4.86
CA VAL A 3 -9.53 -11.34 4.10
C VAL A 3 -10.13 -12.59 3.44
N PRO A 4 -11.43 -12.88 3.66
CA PRO A 4 -12.11 -13.99 3.01
C PRO A 4 -12.48 -13.64 1.57
N TYR A 5 -12.13 -14.52 0.63
CA TYR A 5 -12.73 -14.51 -0.70
C TYR A 5 -13.77 -15.62 -0.79
N TYR A 6 -15.05 -15.23 -0.85
CA TYR A 6 -16.16 -16.19 -0.95
C TYR A 6 -16.18 -16.83 -2.34
N LEU A 7 -16.18 -18.15 -2.37
CA LEU A 7 -16.23 -18.95 -3.59
C LEU A 7 -17.69 -19.16 -4.06
N PRO A 8 -17.89 -19.67 -5.29
CA PRO A 8 -19.22 -20.02 -5.77
C PRO A 8 -19.94 -20.99 -4.83
N MET A 9 -21.27 -20.89 -4.80
CA MET A 9 -22.11 -21.81 -4.02
C MET A 9 -21.90 -23.26 -4.50
N PRO A 10 -21.69 -24.22 -3.58
CA PRO A 10 -21.67 -25.64 -3.90
C PRO A 10 -22.92 -26.05 -4.69
N ALA A 11 -22.79 -26.98 -5.64
CA ALA A 11 -23.86 -27.29 -6.59
C ALA A 11 -25.13 -27.82 -5.91
N ASP A 12 -24.98 -28.56 -4.82
CA ASP A 12 -26.03 -29.12 -3.97
C ASP A 12 -26.74 -28.08 -3.09
N GLN A 13 -26.21 -26.86 -3.00
CA GLN A 13 -26.76 -25.75 -2.22
C GLN A 13 -27.22 -24.57 -3.10
N ARG A 14 -27.21 -24.73 -4.42
CA ARG A 14 -27.72 -23.71 -5.34
C ARG A 14 -29.23 -23.74 -5.35
N ASP A 15 -29.83 -22.58 -5.16
CA ASP A 15 -31.25 -22.36 -5.41
C ASP A 15 -31.45 -22.05 -6.90
N GLU A 16 -32.35 -22.79 -7.56
CA GLU A 16 -32.67 -22.64 -8.99
C GLU A 16 -33.24 -21.26 -9.34
N ASN A 17 -33.89 -20.60 -8.38
CA ASN A 17 -34.43 -19.25 -8.50
C ASN A 17 -33.42 -18.18 -8.06
N GLY A 18 -32.24 -18.59 -7.59
CA GLY A 18 -31.19 -17.68 -7.13
C GLY A 18 -31.52 -16.94 -5.83
N VAL A 19 -32.48 -17.43 -5.04
CA VAL A 19 -32.88 -16.82 -3.78
C VAL A 19 -32.06 -17.39 -2.63
N TYR A 20 -31.19 -16.58 -2.03
CA TYR A 20 -30.33 -17.00 -0.92
C TYR A 20 -30.63 -16.22 0.35
N ALA A 21 -30.27 -16.79 1.50
CA ALA A 21 -30.45 -16.15 2.79
C ALA A 21 -29.70 -14.79 2.85
N LEU A 22 -30.42 -13.75 3.29
CA LEU A 22 -29.80 -12.48 3.67
C LEU A 22 -28.92 -12.71 4.89
N GLY A 23 -27.63 -12.42 4.76
CA GLY A 23 -26.68 -12.62 5.85
C GLY A 23 -25.58 -11.58 5.84
N ARG A 24 -24.97 -11.39 7.00
CA ARG A 24 -23.72 -10.65 7.14
C ARG A 24 -22.57 -11.51 6.62
N SER A 25 -21.59 -10.90 5.97
CA SER A 25 -20.33 -11.59 5.66
C SER A 25 -19.70 -12.13 6.95
N VAL A 26 -19.48 -13.44 7.01
CA VAL A 26 -19.09 -14.17 8.24
C VAL A 26 -17.68 -13.81 8.70
N ALA A 27 -16.72 -13.77 7.77
CA ALA A 27 -15.31 -13.67 8.14
C ALA A 27 -14.77 -12.23 8.28
N ASP A 28 -15.41 -11.23 7.67
CA ASP A 28 -14.98 -9.82 7.78
C ASP A 28 -16.07 -8.85 8.27
N GLY A 29 -17.33 -9.30 8.36
CA GLY A 29 -18.44 -8.50 8.88
C GLY A 29 -18.75 -7.21 8.12
N ARG A 30 -18.23 -7.04 6.90
CA ARG A 30 -18.26 -5.78 6.13
C ARG A 30 -19.58 -5.48 5.43
N PHE A 31 -20.34 -6.49 5.01
CA PHE A 31 -21.55 -6.27 4.20
C PHE A 31 -22.67 -7.25 4.51
N TYR A 32 -23.89 -6.88 4.11
CA TYR A 32 -25.09 -7.70 4.15
C TYR A 32 -25.60 -7.91 2.73
N ALA A 33 -25.82 -9.17 2.34
CA ALA A 33 -26.39 -9.50 1.03
C ALA A 33 -27.13 -10.84 1.08
N MET A 34 -28.09 -11.03 0.15
CA MET A 34 -28.75 -12.31 -0.11
C MET A 34 -27.82 -13.24 -0.89
N LEU A 35 -26.72 -13.64 -0.25
CA LEU A 35 -25.72 -14.51 -0.84
C LEU A 35 -25.44 -15.75 0.02
N ASP A 36 -26.05 -15.88 1.20
CA ASP A 36 -25.85 -16.99 2.13
C ASP A 36 -24.35 -17.28 2.42
N PHE A 37 -23.69 -16.31 3.04
CA PHE A 37 -22.25 -16.38 3.33
C PHE A 37 -21.85 -17.53 4.26
N ALA A 38 -22.76 -18.01 5.11
CA ALA A 38 -22.47 -19.09 6.05
C ALA A 38 -22.18 -20.41 5.36
N ASN A 39 -22.80 -20.62 4.20
CA ASN A 39 -22.70 -21.86 3.43
C ASN A 39 -21.69 -21.77 2.26
N ARG A 40 -21.07 -20.61 2.06
CA ARG A 40 -20.05 -20.43 1.01
C ARG A 40 -18.67 -20.84 1.50
N PRO A 41 -17.96 -21.70 0.76
CA PRO A 41 -16.54 -21.90 0.98
C PRO A 41 -15.76 -20.59 0.81
N THR A 42 -14.69 -20.41 1.58
CA THR A 42 -13.83 -19.23 1.50
C THR A 42 -12.39 -19.60 1.23
N SER A 43 -11.74 -18.86 0.34
CA SER A 43 -10.28 -18.83 0.24
C SER A 43 -9.76 -17.64 1.05
N MET A 44 -8.96 -17.92 2.10
CA MET A 44 -8.42 -16.86 2.95
C MET A 44 -7.15 -16.28 2.35
N ARG A 45 -7.14 -14.95 2.21
CA ARG A 45 -5.97 -14.17 1.76
C ARG A 45 -5.29 -13.52 2.94
N ARG A 46 -3.97 -13.55 2.98
CA ARG A 46 -3.19 -13.01 4.10
C ARG A 46 -2.20 -11.98 3.61
N LEU A 47 -2.13 -10.85 4.30
CA LEU A 47 -1.05 -9.89 4.14
C LEU A 47 -0.65 -9.38 5.52
N LYS A 48 0.62 -9.54 5.86
CA LYS A 48 1.20 -9.05 7.11
C LYS A 48 2.37 -8.15 6.77
N THR A 49 2.39 -6.97 7.40
CA THR A 49 3.49 -6.01 7.29
C THR A 49 3.97 -5.72 8.70
N ASP A 50 5.19 -6.11 9.01
CA ASP A 50 5.89 -5.73 10.23
C ASP A 50 6.85 -4.57 9.91
N VAL A 51 6.85 -3.53 10.75
CA VAL A 51 7.72 -2.35 10.59
C VAL A 51 8.53 -2.16 11.85
N THR A 52 9.85 -2.15 11.72
CA THR A 52 10.79 -1.89 12.82
C THR A 52 11.60 -0.64 12.52
N ILE A 53 11.65 0.31 13.47
CA ILE A 53 12.39 1.55 13.34
C ILE A 53 13.58 1.52 14.29
N SER A 54 14.79 1.73 13.77
CA SER A 54 16.03 1.73 14.53
C SER A 54 16.79 3.05 14.32
N PRO A 55 17.19 3.76 15.39
CA PRO A 55 18.01 4.96 15.25
C PRO A 55 19.43 4.62 14.79
N THR A 56 20.01 5.51 13.99
CA THR A 56 21.40 5.43 13.53
C THR A 56 22.13 6.74 13.85
N LYS A 57 23.45 6.80 13.59
CA LYS A 57 24.20 8.06 13.75
C LYS A 57 23.74 9.16 12.78
N ALA A 58 23.23 8.77 11.61
CA ALA A 58 22.84 9.70 10.55
C ALA A 58 21.31 9.91 10.49
N GLY A 59 20.50 9.08 11.14
CA GLY A 59 19.05 9.17 11.12
C GLY A 59 18.37 7.89 11.60
N TYR A 60 17.64 7.21 10.72
CA TYR A 60 16.88 6.00 11.07
C TYR A 60 16.93 4.95 9.97
N ASP A 61 16.93 3.68 10.37
CA ASP A 61 16.64 2.55 9.51
C ASP A 61 15.21 2.09 9.79
N ILE A 62 14.39 2.01 8.74
CA ILE A 62 13.00 1.53 8.81
C ILE A 62 12.93 0.21 8.04
N ALA A 63 12.94 -0.90 8.78
CA ALA A 63 12.86 -2.24 8.22
C ALA A 63 11.41 -2.70 8.09
N PHE A 64 11.06 -3.13 6.88
CA PHE A 64 9.77 -3.69 6.50
C PHE A 64 9.93 -5.18 6.21
N GLU A 65 9.09 -5.99 6.83
CA GLU A 65 8.90 -7.40 6.49
C GLU A 65 7.44 -7.61 6.08
N VAL A 66 7.23 -7.84 4.79
CA VAL A 66 5.92 -8.09 4.19
C VAL A 66 5.81 -9.55 3.79
N THR A 67 4.79 -10.23 4.31
CA THR A 67 4.56 -11.67 4.08
C THR A 67 3.09 -11.95 3.80
N GLY A 68 2.80 -13.13 3.24
CA GLY A 68 1.44 -13.56 2.89
C GLY A 68 1.30 -13.83 1.40
N GLU A 69 0.32 -13.18 0.74
CA GLU A 69 0.09 -13.32 -0.69
C GLU A 69 1.33 -12.93 -1.52
N GLN A 70 1.51 -13.62 -2.65
CA GLN A 70 2.56 -13.33 -3.62
C GLN A 70 2.11 -12.23 -4.57
N ASP A 71 3.07 -11.47 -5.10
CA ASP A 71 2.90 -10.53 -6.19
C ASP A 71 1.86 -9.42 -5.89
N VAL A 72 1.69 -9.05 -4.61
CA VAL A 72 0.90 -7.87 -4.24
C VAL A 72 1.79 -6.65 -4.35
N GLU A 73 1.38 -5.69 -5.17
CA GLU A 73 2.05 -4.40 -5.34
C GLU A 73 2.11 -3.62 -4.02
N LEU A 74 3.28 -3.04 -3.73
CA LEU A 74 3.56 -2.23 -2.55
C LEU A 74 4.09 -0.87 -3.02
N THR A 75 3.56 0.19 -2.44
CA THR A 75 4.04 1.56 -2.64
C THR A 75 4.37 2.19 -1.30
N PHE A 76 5.62 2.63 -1.15
CA PHE A 76 6.07 3.46 -0.04
C PHE A 76 6.02 4.92 -0.49
N GLU A 77 5.15 5.74 0.12
CA GLU A 77 5.03 7.16 -0.15
C GLU A 77 5.79 7.97 0.91
N LEU A 78 6.84 8.68 0.49
CA LEU A 78 7.53 9.66 1.31
C LEU A 78 7.04 11.06 0.93
N THR A 79 6.47 11.78 1.89
CA THR A 79 5.99 13.15 1.66
C THR A 79 6.93 14.16 2.34
N PHE A 80 7.47 15.05 1.53
CA PHE A 80 8.37 16.12 1.93
C PHE A 80 7.66 17.47 1.88
N ARG A 81 8.24 18.48 2.56
CA ARG A 81 7.71 19.85 2.49
C ARG A 81 7.74 20.38 1.05
N GLY A 82 6.98 21.44 0.79
CA GLY A 82 7.07 22.16 -0.49
C GLY A 82 8.38 22.93 -0.64
N ASN A 83 8.69 23.34 -1.88
CA ASN A 83 9.82 24.21 -2.25
C ASN A 83 11.22 23.60 -2.07
N GLY A 84 11.32 22.28 -1.91
CA GLY A 84 12.61 21.59 -1.93
C GLY A 84 12.96 21.10 -3.32
N THR A 85 14.18 20.56 -3.41
CA THR A 85 14.70 19.97 -4.65
C THR A 85 15.07 18.52 -4.39
N PHE A 86 14.69 17.65 -5.33
CA PHE A 86 15.10 16.26 -5.31
C PHE A 86 16.31 16.02 -6.21
N LYS A 87 17.15 15.05 -5.82
CA LYS A 87 18.16 14.43 -6.66
C LYS A 87 18.04 12.91 -6.55
N GLY A 88 18.49 12.21 -7.59
CA GLY A 88 18.49 10.74 -7.62
C GLY A 88 17.10 10.12 -7.82
N VAL A 89 16.10 10.92 -8.19
CA VAL A 89 14.72 10.45 -8.46
C VAL A 89 14.35 10.74 -9.91
N LYS A 90 13.45 9.91 -10.45
CA LYS A 90 12.82 10.10 -11.76
C LYS A 90 11.54 10.90 -11.59
N GLU A 91 11.39 11.98 -12.37
CA GLU A 91 10.13 12.73 -12.42
C GLU A 91 9.12 11.97 -13.29
N LEU A 92 7.90 11.82 -12.78
CA LEU A 92 6.76 11.22 -13.46
C LEU A 92 5.64 12.25 -13.53
N THR A 93 4.96 12.33 -14.66
CA THR A 93 3.77 13.16 -14.81
C THR A 93 2.60 12.24 -15.10
N ASN A 94 1.57 12.27 -14.27
CA ASN A 94 0.38 11.46 -14.51
C ASN A 94 -0.49 12.07 -15.63
N VAL A 95 -1.57 11.38 -16.01
CA VAL A 95 -2.49 11.84 -17.08
C VAL A 95 -3.13 13.20 -16.81
N ASP A 96 -3.25 13.61 -15.54
CA ASP A 96 -3.81 14.89 -15.12
C ASP A 96 -2.75 16.01 -15.02
N GLY A 97 -1.52 15.74 -15.45
CA GLY A 97 -0.41 16.69 -15.38
C GLY A 97 0.21 16.84 -13.98
N VAL A 98 -0.18 16.02 -13.01
CA VAL A 98 0.38 16.04 -11.66
C VAL A 98 1.76 15.40 -11.68
N LYS A 99 2.76 16.20 -11.29
CA LYS A 99 4.14 15.76 -11.14
C LYS A 99 4.33 15.00 -9.84
N THR A 100 4.92 13.83 -9.96
CA THR A 100 5.35 12.97 -8.85
C THR A 100 6.79 12.53 -9.11
N THR A 101 7.44 11.95 -8.11
CA THR A 101 8.80 11.42 -8.29
C THR A 101 8.92 9.99 -7.81
N HIS A 102 9.83 9.24 -8.39
CA HIS A 102 10.04 7.81 -8.13
C HIS A 102 11.52 7.54 -7.92
N LEU A 103 11.87 6.92 -6.80
CA LEU A 103 13.21 6.40 -6.55
C LEU A 103 13.26 4.93 -7.00
N VAL A 104 13.68 4.75 -8.25
CA VAL A 104 13.78 3.44 -8.91
C VAL A 104 14.97 2.64 -8.38
N GLU A 105 16.11 3.31 -8.16
CA GLU A 105 17.35 2.68 -7.70
C GLU A 105 18.19 3.66 -6.87
N GLY A 106 19.22 3.15 -6.20
CA GLY A 106 20.18 3.99 -5.50
C GLY A 106 19.55 4.78 -4.36
N THR A 107 20.10 5.96 -4.06
CA THR A 107 19.67 6.82 -2.96
C THR A 107 19.17 8.15 -3.51
N GLY A 108 18.03 8.61 -3.00
CA GLY A 108 17.50 9.94 -3.28
C GLY A 108 17.93 10.95 -2.21
N GLU A 109 17.94 12.21 -2.60
CA GLU A 109 18.23 13.35 -1.73
C GLU A 109 17.15 14.40 -1.90
N TYR A 110 16.68 14.97 -0.79
CA TYR A 110 15.80 16.13 -0.72
C TYR A 110 16.50 17.26 0.02
N SER A 111 16.56 18.45 -0.56
CA SER A 111 17.21 19.62 0.06
C SER A 111 16.29 20.84 0.10
N VAL A 112 16.29 21.55 1.24
CA VAL A 112 15.61 22.84 1.44
C VAL A 112 16.52 23.75 2.28
N GLY A 113 16.94 24.88 1.72
CA GLY A 113 17.89 25.76 2.40
C GLY A 113 19.20 25.03 2.69
N ASN A 114 19.54 24.90 3.97
CA ASN A 114 20.72 24.15 4.43
C ASN A 114 20.39 22.72 4.88
N ASP A 115 19.10 22.37 4.97
CA ASP A 115 18.68 21.07 5.46
C ASP A 115 18.64 20.05 4.33
N LYS A 116 19.08 18.83 4.61
CA LYS A 116 19.14 17.74 3.65
C LYS A 116 18.66 16.42 4.25
N ILE A 117 17.84 15.72 3.49
CA ILE A 117 17.36 14.37 3.82
C ILE A 117 17.80 13.41 2.72
N THR A 118 18.48 12.33 3.09
CA THR A 118 18.78 11.21 2.18
C THR A 118 17.83 10.06 2.47
N PHE A 119 17.34 9.37 1.43
CA PHE A 119 16.40 8.27 1.56
C PHE A 119 16.67 7.19 0.51
N GLY A 120 16.51 5.92 0.88
CA GLY A 120 16.65 4.78 -0.04
C GLY A 120 17.00 3.48 0.67
N PRO A 121 17.38 2.42 -0.06
CA PRO A 121 17.55 2.42 -1.50
C PRO A 121 16.24 2.34 -2.27
N GLY A 122 16.23 2.71 -3.55
CA GLY A 122 15.19 2.28 -4.49
C GLY A 122 15.21 0.76 -4.67
N ILE A 123 14.08 0.16 -5.02
CA ILE A 123 13.92 -1.31 -5.13
C ILE A 123 13.75 -1.75 -6.59
N GLY A 124 13.24 -0.87 -7.46
CA GLY A 124 13.04 -1.13 -8.89
C GLY A 124 11.84 -0.36 -9.46
N GLU A 125 11.61 -0.54 -10.75
CA GLU A 125 10.38 -0.08 -11.41
C GLU A 125 9.20 -0.95 -10.93
N GLY A 126 8.03 -0.34 -10.74
CA GLY A 126 6.84 -1.01 -10.24
C GLY A 126 5.62 -0.09 -10.35
N LEU A 127 4.44 -0.61 -10.01
CA LEU A 127 3.22 0.18 -10.06
C LEU A 127 3.14 1.10 -8.84
N ILE A 128 2.97 2.40 -9.10
CA ILE A 128 2.67 3.37 -8.03
C ILE A 128 1.16 3.33 -7.81
N VAL A 129 0.74 2.60 -6.78
CA VAL A 129 -0.66 2.48 -6.38
C VAL A 129 -0.78 2.98 -4.94
N ALA A 130 -1.34 4.17 -4.78
CA ALA A 130 -1.60 4.78 -3.48
C ALA A 130 -3.06 5.26 -3.43
N ASP A 131 -3.90 4.52 -2.71
CA ASP A 131 -5.31 4.86 -2.45
C ASP A 131 -5.60 4.67 -0.95
N GLY A 132 -6.42 5.55 -0.38
CA GLY A 132 -6.93 5.40 0.99
C GLY A 132 -7.90 4.24 1.15
N GLY A 133 -8.42 3.70 0.04
CA GLY A 133 -9.40 2.62 0.01
C GLY A 133 -10.78 3.07 0.46
N GLU A 134 -11.72 2.13 0.40
CA GLU A 134 -13.15 2.37 0.68
C GLU A 134 -13.41 2.95 2.07
N GLN A 135 -12.57 2.63 3.07
CA GLN A 135 -12.72 3.18 4.43
C GLN A 135 -12.55 4.70 4.48
N TYR A 136 -11.72 5.28 3.62
CA TYR A 136 -11.57 6.72 3.53
C TYR A 136 -12.60 7.32 2.56
N SER A 137 -12.73 6.74 1.37
CA SER A 137 -13.54 7.34 0.29
C SER A 137 -15.04 7.35 0.61
N TRP A 138 -15.57 6.35 1.32
CA TRP A 138 -16.99 6.31 1.71
C TRP A 138 -17.40 7.48 2.62
N HIS A 139 -16.47 7.99 3.42
CA HIS A 139 -16.68 9.14 4.29
C HIS A 139 -16.25 10.47 3.64
N ALA A 140 -16.04 10.48 2.32
CA ALA A 140 -15.42 11.60 1.59
C ALA A 140 -14.09 12.06 2.20
N GLY A 141 -13.36 11.13 2.85
CA GLY A 141 -12.04 11.36 3.40
C GLY A 141 -10.95 11.22 2.34
N ALA A 142 -9.80 11.84 2.61
CA ALA A 142 -8.62 11.76 1.75
C ALA A 142 -7.40 11.31 2.56
N LEU A 143 -6.74 10.23 2.12
CA LEU A 143 -5.45 9.80 2.64
C LEU A 143 -4.32 10.42 1.81
N VAL A 144 -4.28 11.75 1.75
CA VAL A 144 -3.29 12.50 0.96
C VAL A 144 -2.63 13.53 1.84
N LEU A 145 -1.34 13.36 2.09
CA LEU A 145 -0.53 14.39 2.73
C LEU A 145 -0.14 15.46 1.71
N LYS A 146 -0.21 16.73 2.13
CA LYS A 146 0.25 17.85 1.32
C LYS A 146 1.78 17.88 1.30
N GLY A 147 2.38 18.00 0.13
CA GLY A 147 3.82 18.08 -0.01
C GLY A 147 4.31 17.56 -1.36
N GLN A 148 5.63 17.58 -1.55
CA GLN A 148 6.29 16.92 -2.68
C GLN A 148 6.48 15.44 -2.33
N LYS A 149 6.19 14.55 -3.27
CA LYS A 149 6.13 13.11 -3.01
C LYS A 149 7.19 12.34 -3.79
N VAL A 150 7.82 11.40 -3.09
CA VAL A 150 8.67 10.36 -3.70
C VAL A 150 8.05 8.99 -3.41
N TYR A 151 7.97 8.18 -4.45
CA TYR A 151 7.52 6.79 -4.37
C TYR A 151 8.69 5.82 -4.44
N ILE A 152 8.60 4.73 -3.70
CA ILE A 152 9.42 3.52 -3.85
C ILE A 152 8.44 2.37 -3.99
N THR A 153 8.69 1.48 -4.95
CA THR A 153 7.76 0.41 -5.32
C THR A 153 8.39 -0.96 -5.10
N GLY A 154 7.59 -1.96 -4.74
CA GLY A 154 8.03 -3.35 -4.60
C GLY A 154 6.83 -4.30 -4.64
N THR A 155 7.07 -5.59 -4.49
CA THR A 155 6.01 -6.61 -4.45
C THR A 155 6.19 -7.53 -3.26
N SER A 156 5.10 -8.05 -2.71
CA SER A 156 5.15 -9.05 -1.63
C SER A 156 5.50 -10.45 -2.15
N PRO A 157 6.15 -11.29 -1.34
CA PRO A 157 6.77 -10.99 -0.04
C PRO A 157 8.01 -10.11 -0.19
N LEU A 158 8.25 -9.22 0.77
CA LEU A 158 9.33 -8.24 0.71
C LEU A 158 10.07 -8.15 2.04
N LYS A 159 11.40 -8.17 2.00
CA LYS A 159 12.26 -7.68 3.09
C LYS A 159 13.02 -6.47 2.59
N TYR A 160 12.75 -5.31 3.17
CA TYR A 160 13.28 -4.04 2.70
C TYR A 160 13.62 -3.13 3.88
N THR A 161 14.74 -2.43 3.81
CA THR A 161 15.09 -1.42 4.81
C THR A 161 15.25 -0.07 4.14
N LEU A 162 14.41 0.89 4.52
CA LEU A 162 14.53 2.28 4.12
C LEU A 162 15.47 2.99 5.10
N ASN A 163 16.63 3.40 4.61
CA ASN A 163 17.58 4.22 5.33
C ASN A 163 17.20 5.70 5.15
N LEU A 164 17.05 6.41 6.26
CA LEU A 164 16.84 7.85 6.31
C LEU A 164 18.03 8.53 6.98
N GLY A 165 18.61 9.53 6.31
CA GLY A 165 19.70 10.35 6.81
C GLY A 165 19.31 11.82 6.87
N PHE A 166 19.79 12.54 7.88
CA PHE A 166 19.54 13.97 8.11
C PHE A 166 20.88 14.69 8.30
N SER A 167 21.08 15.79 7.58
CA SER A 167 22.27 16.64 7.68
C SER A 167 21.97 18.08 7.38
#